data_AF-A0AA43L745-F1
#
_entry.id   AF-A0AA43L745-F1
#
_cell.length_a   1.000
_cell.length_b   1.000
_cell.length_c   1.000
_cell.angle_alpha   90.00
_cell.angle_beta   90.00
_cell.angle_gamma   90.00
#
_symmetry.space_group_name_H-M   'P 1'
#
loop_
_entity.id
_entity.type
_entity.pdbx_description
1 polymer ?
#
loop_
_entity_poly.entity_id
_entity_poly.type
_entity_poly.pdbx_seq_one_letter_code
_entity_poly.pdbx_strand_id
1 'polypeptide(L)'
;MGKVQRMPKYPCTFCKKNEATQLCDFVVGYSWTSAKDERGRMIGGHHETCDNAICKDCATTVSGFEFCPSCNKLHVQVQKQHDQKQSEH
;
A
#
# COMPACT_ATOMS: atom_id res chain seq x y z
N MET A 1 -10.88 8.54 34.79
CA MET A 1 -10.47 9.68 33.94
C MET A 1 -9.83 9.13 32.68
N GLY A 2 -10.50 9.22 31.53
CA GLY A 2 -9.92 8.79 30.25
C GLY A 2 -8.81 9.77 29.83
N LYS A 3 -7.63 9.26 29.47
CA LYS A 3 -6.55 10.09 28.94
C LYS A 3 -7.00 10.71 27.61
N VAL A 4 -7.15 12.03 27.56
CA VAL A 4 -7.39 12.77 26.31
C VAL A 4 -6.08 12.79 25.53
N GLN A 5 -5.92 11.90 24.56
CA GLN A 5 -4.80 11.93 23.62
C GLN A 5 -5.06 13.00 22.57
N ARG A 6 -4.13 13.94 22.39
CA ARG A 6 -4.19 14.92 21.29
C ARG A 6 -4.03 14.18 19.96
N MET A 7 -4.93 14.46 19.02
CA MET A 7 -4.85 13.85 17.69
C MET A 7 -3.68 14.46 16.90
N PRO A 8 -2.85 13.64 16.23
CA PRO A 8 -1.77 14.13 15.38
C PRO A 8 -2.30 14.98 14.22
N LYS A 9 -1.44 15.87 13.68
CA LYS A 9 -1.79 16.71 12.52
C LYS A 9 -2.08 15.87 11.27
N TYR A 10 -1.31 14.80 11.08
CA TYR A 10 -1.50 13.82 10.01
C TYR A 10 -1.72 12.44 10.64
N PRO A 11 -2.94 12.09 11.06
CA PRO A 11 -3.17 10.83 11.75
C PRO A 11 -3.07 9.64 10.80
N CYS A 12 -2.49 8.54 11.28
CA CYS A 12 -2.54 7.25 10.60
C CYS A 12 -3.99 6.84 10.33
N THR A 13 -4.30 6.45 9.09
CA THR A 13 -5.65 6.05 8.66
C THR A 13 -6.21 4.89 9.48
N PHE A 14 -5.34 4.01 10.00
CA PHE A 14 -5.74 2.79 10.71
C PHE A 14 -5.86 2.98 12.22
N CYS A 15 -4.79 3.41 12.89
CA CYS A 15 -4.80 3.51 14.35
C CYS A 15 -5.33 4.85 14.87
N LYS A 16 -5.26 5.93 14.05
CA LYS A 16 -5.60 7.32 14.41
C LYS A 16 -4.91 7.87 15.67
N LYS A 17 -3.96 7.12 16.24
CA LYS A 17 -3.23 7.44 17.48
C LYS A 17 -1.89 8.10 17.17
N ASN A 18 -1.21 7.62 16.14
CA ASN A 18 0.13 8.04 15.75
C ASN A 18 0.11 8.85 14.46
N GLU A 19 1.15 9.65 14.24
CA GLU A 19 1.36 10.39 12.99
C GLU A 19 1.72 9.43 11.84
N ALA A 20 1.09 9.63 10.69
CA ALA A 20 1.44 8.95 9.47
C ALA A 20 2.79 9.47 8.96
N THR A 21 3.70 8.53 8.69
CA THR A 21 5.08 8.83 8.27
C THR A 21 5.44 8.20 6.93
N GLN A 22 4.57 7.34 6.41
CA GLN A 22 4.77 6.62 5.16
C GLN A 22 3.44 6.30 4.48
N LEU A 23 3.52 5.88 3.22
CA LEU A 23 2.38 5.50 2.38
C LEU A 23 2.39 3.99 2.16
N CYS A 24 1.23 3.45 1.78
CA CYS A 24 1.11 2.04 1.44
C CYS A 24 1.45 1.80 -0.04
N ASP A 25 2.51 1.05 -0.29
CA ASP A 25 3.06 0.77 -1.63
C ASP A 25 2.37 -0.41 -2.35
N PHE A 26 1.32 -0.98 -1.75
CA PHE A 26 0.60 -2.09 -2.34
C PHE A 26 -0.10 -1.66 -3.65
N VAL A 27 0.24 -2.32 -4.75
CA VAL A 27 -0.35 -2.06 -6.07
C VAL A 27 -1.79 -2.58 -6.11
N VAL A 28 -2.74 -1.68 -6.36
CA VAL A 28 -4.18 -1.97 -6.45
C VAL A 28 -4.69 -1.96 -7.89
N GLY A 29 -3.94 -1.38 -8.82
CA GLY A 29 -4.35 -1.27 -10.21
C GLY A 29 -3.17 -1.19 -11.17
N TYR A 30 -3.39 -1.70 -12.38
CA TYR A 30 -2.50 -1.52 -13.51
C TYR A 30 -3.30 -0.78 -14.58
N SER A 31 -2.90 0.44 -14.91
CA SER A 31 -3.49 1.21 -15.99
C SER A 31 -2.50 1.31 -17.15
N TRP A 32 -2.99 1.16 -18.37
CA TRP A 32 -2.18 1.27 -19.58
C TRP A 32 -2.75 2.37 -20.46
N THR A 33 -1.91 3.32 -20.84
CA THR A 33 -2.30 4.37 -21.77
C THR A 33 -1.49 4.29 -23.06
N SER A 34 -2.20 4.45 -24.19
CA SER A 34 -1.59 4.67 -25.50
C SER A 34 -1.26 6.15 -25.75
N ALA A 35 -1.56 7.02 -24.78
CA ALA A 35 -1.26 8.44 -24.86
C ALA A 35 0.26 8.69 -24.91
N LYS A 36 0.63 9.70 -25.68
CA LYS A 36 2.01 10.16 -25.83
C LYS A 36 2.21 11.46 -25.06
N ASP A 37 3.39 11.63 -24.46
CA ASP A 37 3.79 12.89 -23.84
C ASP A 37 3.97 13.99 -24.91
N GLU A 38 4.24 15.23 -24.48
CA GLU A 38 4.51 16.37 -25.37
C GLU A 38 5.71 16.14 -26.30
N ARG A 39 6.55 15.14 -26.01
CA ARG A 39 7.73 14.75 -26.78
C ARG A 39 7.48 13.51 -27.65
N GLY A 40 6.24 13.04 -27.74
CA GLY A 40 5.84 11.89 -28.55
C GLY A 40 6.21 10.51 -27.97
N ARG A 41 6.69 10.45 -26.72
CA ARG A 41 7.02 9.19 -26.03
C ARG A 41 5.76 8.58 -25.43
N MET A 42 5.63 7.27 -25.52
CA MET A 42 4.53 6.56 -24.87
C MET A 42 4.60 6.80 -23.36
N ILE A 43 3.52 7.31 -22.76
CA ILE A 43 3.42 7.52 -21.31
C ILE A 43 3.44 6.16 -20.58
N GLY A 44 3.05 5.09 -21.27
CA GLY A 44 3.27 3.71 -20.84
C GLY A 44 2.28 3.21 -19.78
N GLY A 45 2.64 2.11 -19.14
CA GLY A 45 1.87 1.53 -18.03
C GLY A 45 2.15 2.27 -16.73
N HIS A 46 1.08 2.57 -15.98
CA HIS A 46 1.14 3.15 -14.65
C HIS A 46 0.61 2.14 -13.62
N HIS A 47 1.26 2.08 -12.47
CA HIS A 47 0.82 1.28 -11.34
C HIS A 47 0.14 2.20 -10.34
N GLU A 48 -1.11 1.90 -10.03
CA GLU A 48 -1.86 2.59 -8.98
C GLU A 48 -1.56 1.92 -7.65
N THR A 49 -0.99 2.67 -6.71
CA THR A 49 -0.70 2.23 -5.35
C THR A 49 -1.83 2.63 -4.41
N CYS A 50 -1.96 1.90 -3.30
CA CYS A 50 -3.01 2.15 -2.31
C CYS A 50 -2.89 3.54 -1.65
N ASP A 51 -1.67 4.07 -1.51
CA ASP A 51 -1.35 5.41 -0.99
C ASP A 51 -1.97 5.76 0.38
N ASN A 52 -2.42 4.76 1.14
CA ASN A 52 -2.93 4.98 2.47
C ASN A 52 -1.82 5.50 3.39
N ALA A 53 -2.07 6.64 4.04
CA ALA A 53 -1.17 7.22 5.03
C ALA A 53 -1.13 6.36 6.31
N ILE A 54 0.03 5.79 6.61
CA ILE A 54 0.24 4.87 7.73
C ILE A 54 1.39 5.32 8.63
N CYS A 55 1.29 5.00 9.93
CA CYS A 55 2.41 5.14 10.85
C CYS A 55 3.30 3.90 10.80
N LYS A 56 4.57 4.02 11.25
CA LYS A 56 5.52 2.90 11.36
C LYS A 56 4.95 1.68 12.08
N ASP A 57 4.24 1.91 13.19
CA ASP A 57 3.66 0.81 13.98
C ASP A 57 2.56 0.01 13.25
N CYS A 58 1.90 0.62 12.25
CA CYS A 58 0.83 -0.04 11.49
C CYS A 58 1.32 -0.60 10.17
N ALA A 59 2.53 -0.28 9.74
CA ALA A 59 3.05 -0.76 8.48
C ALA A 59 3.70 -2.12 8.66
N THR A 60 3.62 -2.93 7.60
CA THR A 60 4.38 -4.16 7.47
C THR A 60 5.31 -4.01 6.30
N THR A 61 6.61 -4.03 6.57
CA THR A 61 7.64 -4.04 5.53
C THR A 61 7.72 -5.41 4.89
N VAL A 62 7.51 -5.49 3.58
CA VAL A 62 7.66 -6.70 2.77
C VAL A 62 8.62 -6.40 1.64
N SER A 63 9.80 -7.02 1.66
CA SER A 63 10.81 -6.86 0.60
C SER A 63 11.17 -5.41 0.27
N GLY A 64 11.13 -4.52 1.26
CA GLY A 64 11.42 -3.09 1.11
C GLY A 64 10.21 -2.20 0.77
N PHE A 65 9.02 -2.78 0.62
CA PHE A 65 7.76 -2.04 0.42
C PHE A 65 6.97 -1.95 1.73
N GLU A 66 6.30 -0.83 1.96
CA GLU A 66 5.49 -0.62 3.15
C GLU A 66 4.02 -0.94 2.85
N PHE A 67 3.46 -1.96 3.52
CA PHE A 67 2.06 -2.33 3.34
C PHE A 67 1.22 -1.95 4.55
N CYS A 68 0.03 -1.39 4.29
CA CYS A 68 -0.95 -1.15 5.32
C CYS A 68 -1.60 -2.46 5.82
N PRO A 69 -2.23 -2.45 7.00
CA PRO A 69 -2.82 -3.67 7.58
C PRO A 69 -3.83 -4.39 6.70
N SER A 70 -4.62 -3.66 5.90
CA SER A 70 -5.57 -4.26 4.96
C SER A 70 -4.86 -4.88 3.76
N CYS A 71 -3.89 -4.19 3.17
CA CYS A 71 -3.15 -4.67 2.00
C CYS A 71 -2.21 -5.83 2.34
N ASN A 72 -1.60 -5.83 3.52
CA ASN A 72 -0.76 -6.96 3.94
C ASN A 72 -1.57 -8.27 4.07
N LYS A 73 -2.83 -8.20 4.53
CA LYS A 73 -3.71 -9.39 4.55
C LYS A 73 -3.97 -9.93 3.15
N LEU A 74 -4.21 -9.04 2.18
CA LEU A 74 -4.38 -9.42 0.77
C LEU A 74 -3.09 -10.02 0.21
N HIS A 75 -1.95 -9.40 0.46
CA HIS A 75 -0.63 -9.91 0.06
C HIS A 75 -0.42 -11.35 0.56
N VAL A 76 -0.64 -11.60 1.86
CA VAL A 76 -0.50 -12.95 2.45
C VAL A 76 -1.45 -13.95 1.79
N GLN A 77 -2.67 -13.54 1.46
CA GLN A 77 -3.64 -14.42 0.79
C GLN A 77 -3.21 -14.76 -0.64
N VAL A 78 -2.77 -13.76 -1.41
CA VAL A 78 -2.27 -13.93 -2.79
C VAL A 78 -1.03 -14.84 -2.79
N GLN A 79 -0.10 -14.63 -1.86
CA GLN A 79 1.09 -15.47 -1.73
C GLN A 79 0.72 -16.93 -1.47
N LYS A 80 -0.18 -17.19 -0.52
CA LYS A 80 -0.66 -18.56 -0.23
C LYS A 80 -1.28 -19.22 -1.45
N GLN A 81 -2.09 -18.49 -2.22
CA GLN A 81 -2.70 -19.03 -3.44
C GLN A 81 -1.66 -19.35 -4.51
N HIS A 82 -0.62 -18.51 -4.63
CA HIS A 82 0.48 -18.76 -5.55
C HIS A 82 1.27 -20.02 -5.15
N ASP A 83 1.60 -20.16 -3.87
CA ASP A 83 2.31 -21.33 -3.34
C ASP A 83 1.50 -22.63 -3.51
N GLN A 84 0.19 -22.58 -3.27
CA GLN A 84 -0.72 -23.72 -3.48
C GLN A 84 -0.72 -24.18 -4.94
N LYS A 85 -0.85 -23.24 -5.89
CA LYS A 85 -0.80 -23.56 -7.33
C LYS A 85 0.53 -24.16 -7.76
N GLN A 86 1.63 -23.77 -7.13
CA GLN A 86 2.95 -24.33 -7.40
C GLN A 86 3.12 -25.75 -6.83
N SER A 87 2.43 -26.09 -5.74
CA SER A 87 2.48 -27.44 -5.16
C SER A 87 1.63 -28.49 -5.89
N GLU A 88 0.75 -28.04 -6.79
CA GLU A 88 -0.12 -28.89 -7.62
C GLU A 88 0.48 -29.23 -9.01
N HIS A 89 1.66 -28.68 -9.34
CA HIS A 89 2.45 -28.98 -10.53
C HIS A 89 3.69 -29.80 -10.17
#